data_AF-A0A7J5YXE2-F1
#
_entry.id   AF-A0A7J5YXE2-F1
#
_cell.length_a   1.000
_cell.length_b   1.000
_cell.length_c   1.000
_cell.angle_alpha   90.00
_cell.angle_beta   90.00
_cell.angle_gamma   90.00
#
_symmetry.space_group_name_H-M   'P 1'
#
loop_
_entity.id
_entity.type
_entity.pdbx_description
1 polymer ?
#
loop_
_entity_poly.entity_id
_entity_poly.type
_entity_poly.pdbx_seq_one_letter_code
_entity_poly.pdbx_strand_id
1 'polypeptide(L)'
;MLETRCLPLSIANMFWKFDLHTTSHIDTLLEKEDVTLTEVMDEDDVLQECKAQNHKLVDFLLRPQCMEDLVTFITQEPDTDVEEKVKYKYPNISCELLTSDVGQINDRLGEDEKLLMKLYSFLQNEPPLNPLLASFSPRCCPFS
;
A
#
# COMPACT_ATOMS: atom_id res chain seq x y z
N MET A 1 55.91 -9.97 17.52
CA MET A 1 55.37 -8.62 17.31
C MET A 1 54.08 -8.54 18.11
N LEU A 2 54.05 -7.62 19.08
CA LEU A 2 52.86 -7.02 19.70
C LEU A 2 51.94 -6.44 18.58
N GLU A 3 50.66 -6.08 18.71
CA GLU A 3 49.75 -5.88 19.83
C GLU A 3 48.31 -5.78 19.27
N THR A 4 47.35 -6.09 20.12
CA THR A 4 45.90 -5.78 20.11
C THR A 4 45.52 -4.32 19.85
N ARG A 5 44.35 -4.10 19.21
CA ARG A 5 43.29 -3.04 19.41
C ARG A 5 42.54 -2.82 18.07
N CYS A 6 41.21 -2.76 17.91
CA CYS A 6 39.99 -2.78 18.73
C CYS A 6 38.83 -3.33 17.85
N LEU A 7 37.90 -4.10 18.41
CA LEU A 7 36.51 -4.30 17.91
C LEU A 7 35.62 -3.13 18.40
N PRO A 8 34.31 -3.02 18.05
CA PRO A 8 33.51 -3.48 16.91
C PRO A 8 32.56 -2.37 16.33
N LEU A 9 31.92 -2.60 15.19
CA LEU A 9 30.55 -2.12 14.97
C LEU A 9 29.71 -3.27 14.43
N SER A 10 29.09 -3.98 15.36
CA SER A 10 27.81 -4.64 15.13
C SER A 10 26.73 -3.60 15.44
N ILE A 11 25.93 -3.23 14.44
CA ILE A 11 24.54 -2.82 14.67
C ILE A 11 23.68 -3.52 13.62
N ALA A 12 22.96 -4.53 14.11
CA ALA A 12 21.75 -5.15 13.57
C ALA A 12 21.86 -6.11 12.37
N ASN A 13 22.51 -7.25 12.61
CA ASN A 13 21.86 -8.52 12.29
C ASN A 13 20.56 -8.63 13.13
N MET A 14 19.45 -9.01 12.50
CA MET A 14 18.14 -9.35 13.10
C MET A 14 17.31 -8.20 13.71
N PHE A 15 16.31 -7.73 12.96
CA PHE A 15 15.12 -7.04 13.48
C PHE A 15 14.15 -6.94 12.27
N TRP A 16 13.45 -7.98 11.79
CA TRP A 16 12.51 -8.87 12.47
C TRP A 16 12.46 -10.20 11.71
N LYS A 17 13.14 -11.22 12.25
CA LYS A 17 12.81 -12.60 11.92
C LYS A 17 11.84 -13.08 12.99
N PHE A 18 10.62 -12.57 12.93
CA PHE A 18 9.53 -13.07 13.75
C PHE A 18 8.83 -14.14 12.91
N ASP A 19 9.41 -15.35 12.93
CA ASP A 19 8.62 -16.55 12.77
C ASP A 19 7.61 -16.56 13.91
N LEU A 20 6.40 -16.07 13.66
CA LEU A 20 5.28 -16.35 14.54
C LEU A 20 4.03 -16.47 13.69
N HIS A 21 3.60 -17.72 13.51
CA HIS A 21 2.20 -18.09 13.28
C HIS A 21 1.33 -17.69 14.49
N THR A 22 1.42 -16.45 14.96
CA THR A 22 0.31 -15.75 15.61
C THR A 22 -0.51 -15.21 14.47
N THR A 23 -1.75 -15.70 14.34
CA THR A 23 -2.78 -15.13 13.46
C THR A 23 -2.66 -13.62 13.48
N SER A 24 -2.36 -12.98 12.35
CA SER A 24 -2.16 -11.53 12.31
C SER A 24 -3.46 -10.84 12.72
N HIS A 25 -3.40 -9.63 13.29
CA HIS A 25 -4.62 -8.91 13.63
C HIS A 25 -5.51 -8.71 12.38
N ILE A 26 -4.87 -8.50 11.23
CA ILE A 26 -5.52 -8.49 9.91
C ILE A 26 -6.22 -9.81 9.61
N ASP A 27 -5.60 -10.96 9.86
CA ASP A 27 -6.24 -12.26 9.64
C ASP A 27 -7.51 -12.43 10.47
N THR A 28 -7.52 -11.94 11.71
CA THR A 28 -8.71 -11.97 12.59
C THR A 28 -9.76 -10.95 12.17
N LEU A 29 -9.33 -9.80 11.63
CA LEU A 29 -10.22 -8.77 11.11
C LEU A 29 -10.93 -9.26 9.85
N LEU A 30 -10.21 -9.93 8.95
CA LEU A 30 -10.72 -10.47 7.69
C LEU A 30 -11.63 -11.69 7.86
N GLU A 31 -11.69 -12.28 9.05
CA GLU A 31 -12.65 -13.33 9.39
C GLU A 31 -14.06 -12.79 9.66
N LYS A 32 -14.23 -11.47 9.84
CA LYS A 32 -15.54 -10.84 9.98
C LYS A 32 -16.25 -10.78 8.62
N GLU A 33 -17.56 -11.08 8.62
CA GLU A 33 -18.35 -11.11 7.37
C GLU A 33 -18.54 -9.71 6.74
N ASP A 34 -18.61 -8.65 7.55
CA ASP A 34 -18.87 -7.28 7.11
C ASP A 34 -17.62 -6.37 7.10
N VAL A 35 -16.42 -6.97 7.01
CA VAL A 35 -15.17 -6.19 7.04
C VAL A 35 -15.05 -5.26 5.83
N THR A 36 -14.78 -3.99 6.10
CA THR A 36 -14.61 -2.95 5.06
C THR A 36 -13.14 -2.74 4.71
N LEU A 37 -12.89 -2.24 3.49
CA LEU A 37 -11.52 -1.89 3.08
C LEU A 37 -10.92 -0.81 3.98
N THR A 38 -11.71 0.16 4.43
CA THR A 38 -11.26 1.23 5.34
C THR A 38 -10.80 0.67 6.68
N GLU A 39 -11.53 -0.30 7.25
CA GLU A 39 -11.09 -0.96 8.49
C GLU A 39 -9.76 -1.67 8.29
N VAL A 40 -9.57 -2.37 7.16
CA VAL A 40 -8.30 -3.03 6.85
C VAL A 40 -7.17 -2.02 6.64
N MET A 41 -7.44 -0.88 6.00
CA MET A 41 -6.47 0.20 5.79
C MET A 41 -6.17 0.98 7.08
N ASP A 42 -7.02 0.90 8.09
CA ASP A 42 -6.79 1.54 9.38
C ASP A 42 -5.80 0.76 10.26
N GLU A 43 -5.53 -0.51 9.92
CA GLU A 43 -4.53 -1.35 10.56
C GLU A 43 -3.10 -0.89 10.24
N ASP A 44 -2.29 -0.68 11.29
CA ASP A 44 -0.91 -0.20 11.16
C ASP A 44 -0.02 -1.17 10.35
N ASP A 45 -0.34 -2.47 10.40
CA ASP A 45 0.43 -3.53 9.76
C ASP A 45 0.00 -3.80 8.30
N VAL A 46 -1.02 -3.12 7.75
CA VAL A 46 -1.59 -3.42 6.43
C VAL A 46 -0.57 -3.40 5.30
N LEU A 47 0.30 -2.39 5.29
CA LEU A 47 1.34 -2.26 4.28
C LEU A 47 2.42 -3.34 4.45
N GLN A 48 2.75 -3.70 5.69
CA GLN A 48 3.73 -4.73 5.98
C GLN A 48 3.20 -6.11 5.56
N GLU A 49 1.99 -6.46 5.97
CA GLU A 49 1.33 -7.74 5.66
C GLU A 49 1.09 -7.92 4.17
N CYS A 50 0.75 -6.84 3.46
CA CYS A 50 0.66 -6.86 2.00
C CYS A 50 2.02 -7.16 1.36
N LYS A 51 3.08 -6.46 1.79
CA LYS A 51 4.47 -6.71 1.35
C LYS A 51 4.97 -8.11 1.73
N ALA A 52 4.49 -8.66 2.84
CA ALA A 52 4.74 -10.02 3.28
C ALA A 52 3.93 -11.08 2.51
N GLN A 53 3.10 -10.64 1.55
CA GLN A 53 2.23 -11.50 0.74
C GLN A 53 1.28 -12.36 1.59
N ASN A 54 0.70 -11.77 2.64
CA ASN A 54 -0.34 -12.45 3.41
C ASN A 54 -1.51 -12.83 2.48
N HIS A 55 -1.72 -14.14 2.28
CA HIS A 55 -2.71 -14.65 1.35
C HIS A 55 -4.14 -14.15 1.64
N LYS A 56 -4.55 -14.08 2.91
CA LYS A 56 -5.90 -13.61 3.26
C LYS A 56 -6.09 -12.14 2.86
N LEU A 57 -5.09 -11.31 3.16
CA LEU A 57 -5.10 -9.88 2.81
C LEU A 57 -5.07 -9.69 1.30
N VAL A 58 -4.18 -10.39 0.59
CA VAL A 58 -4.09 -10.28 -0.87
C VAL A 58 -5.39 -10.73 -1.53
N ASP A 59 -5.98 -11.87 -1.15
CA ASP A 59 -7.28 -12.31 -1.68
C ASP A 59 -8.40 -11.29 -1.43
N PHE A 60 -8.39 -10.64 -0.25
CA PHE A 60 -9.33 -9.58 0.07
C PHE A 60 -9.14 -8.36 -0.83
N LEU A 61 -7.91 -7.86 -0.98
CA LEU A 61 -7.59 -6.69 -1.79
C LEU A 61 -7.88 -6.91 -3.29
N LEU A 62 -7.72 -8.14 -3.79
CA LEU A 62 -8.00 -8.51 -5.19
C LEU A 62 -9.49 -8.51 -5.55
N ARG A 63 -10.39 -8.42 -4.55
CA ARG A 63 -11.83 -8.33 -4.81
C ARG A 63 -12.14 -7.10 -5.67
N PRO A 64 -13.05 -7.21 -6.66
CA PRO A 64 -13.35 -6.10 -7.57
C PRO A 64 -13.73 -4.81 -6.86
N GLN A 65 -14.53 -4.89 -5.80
CA GLN A 65 -14.94 -3.74 -5.00
C GLN A 65 -13.74 -3.07 -4.34
N CYS A 66 -12.85 -3.84 -3.71
CA CYS A 66 -11.66 -3.31 -3.05
C CYS A 66 -10.71 -2.64 -4.06
N MET A 67 -10.47 -3.26 -5.21
CA MET A 67 -9.65 -2.67 -6.27
C MET A 67 -10.24 -1.35 -6.79
N GLU A 68 -11.55 -1.30 -6.99
CA GLU A 68 -12.23 -0.07 -7.40
C GLU A 68 -12.13 1.03 -6.33
N ASP A 69 -12.31 0.68 -5.06
CA ASP A 69 -12.22 1.62 -3.94
C ASP A 69 -10.79 2.16 -3.79
N LEU A 70 -9.76 1.30 -3.87
CA LEU A 70 -8.35 1.69 -3.84
C LEU A 70 -8.01 2.71 -4.94
N VAL A 71 -8.46 2.44 -6.17
CA VAL A 71 -8.25 3.37 -7.30
C VAL A 71 -9.06 4.65 -7.10
N THR A 72 -10.26 4.56 -6.54
CA THR A 72 -11.09 5.72 -6.23
C THR A 72 -10.44 6.62 -5.19
N PHE A 73 -9.85 6.05 -4.13
CA PHE A 73 -9.14 6.82 -3.10
C PHE A 73 -7.97 7.64 -3.67
N ILE A 74 -7.29 7.16 -4.71
CA ILE A 74 -6.16 7.90 -5.31
C ILE A 74 -6.55 8.82 -6.45
N THR A 75 -7.73 8.62 -7.05
CA THR A 75 -8.17 9.39 -8.24
C THR A 75 -9.25 10.43 -7.94
N GLN A 76 -10.01 10.26 -6.86
CA GLN A 76 -11.06 11.21 -6.45
C GLN A 76 -10.61 12.04 -5.25
N GLU A 77 -10.98 13.32 -5.26
CA GLU A 77 -10.74 14.17 -4.10
C GLU A 77 -11.63 13.73 -2.93
N PRO A 78 -11.06 13.59 -1.72
CA PRO A 78 -11.85 13.28 -0.54
C PRO A 78 -12.80 14.45 -0.24
N ASP A 79 -13.99 14.13 0.26
CA ASP A 79 -15.02 15.13 0.55
C ASP A 79 -14.47 16.23 1.49
N THR A 80 -14.96 17.45 1.30
CA THR A 80 -14.54 18.63 2.06
C THR A 80 -14.73 18.47 3.57
N ASP A 81 -15.70 17.65 3.99
CA ASP A 81 -16.08 17.40 5.39
C ASP A 81 -15.18 16.38 6.11
N VAL A 82 -14.34 15.65 5.37
CA VAL A 82 -13.45 14.63 5.95
C VAL A 82 -12.30 15.30 6.72
N GLU A 83 -11.89 14.76 7.87
CA GLU A 83 -10.74 15.29 8.61
C GLU A 83 -9.48 15.34 7.71
N GLU A 84 -8.75 16.45 7.77
CA GLU A 84 -7.58 16.69 6.92
C GLU A 84 -6.53 15.57 7.00
N LYS A 85 -6.35 14.94 8.18
CA LYS A 85 -5.46 13.78 8.33
C LYS A 85 -5.90 12.57 7.51
N VAL A 86 -7.21 12.34 7.45
CA VAL A 86 -7.83 11.21 6.75
C VAL A 86 -7.80 11.44 5.23
N LYS A 87 -7.87 12.70 4.78
CA LYS A 87 -7.70 13.09 3.38
C LYS A 87 -6.39 12.61 2.77
N TYR A 88 -5.34 12.44 3.58
CA TYR A 88 -4.05 11.92 3.14
C TYR A 88 -3.87 10.44 3.41
N LYS A 89 -4.42 9.95 4.52
CA LYS A 89 -4.20 8.58 4.98
C LYS A 89 -4.60 7.57 3.91
N TYR A 90 -5.86 7.60 3.47
CA TYR A 90 -6.36 6.59 2.54
C TYR A 90 -5.72 6.68 1.14
N PRO A 91 -5.59 7.86 0.51
CA PRO A 91 -4.91 7.94 -0.78
C PRO A 91 -3.45 7.46 -0.72
N ASN A 92 -2.71 7.80 0.35
CA ASN A 92 -1.32 7.35 0.49
C ASN A 92 -1.22 5.82 0.66
N ILE A 93 -2.05 5.23 1.54
CA ILE A 93 -2.05 3.78 1.74
C ILE A 93 -2.49 3.07 0.46
N SER A 94 -3.54 3.55 -0.22
CA SER A 94 -3.99 2.97 -1.49
C SER A 94 -2.93 3.03 -2.57
N CYS A 95 -2.22 4.16 -2.68
CA CYS A 95 -1.08 4.29 -3.57
C CYS A 95 0.01 3.27 -3.25
N GLU A 96 0.40 3.14 -1.98
CA GLU A 96 1.44 2.18 -1.57
C GLU A 96 1.02 0.72 -1.81
N LEU A 97 -0.26 0.37 -1.63
CA LEU A 97 -0.77 -0.97 -1.92
C LEU A 97 -0.77 -1.27 -3.42
N LEU A 98 -1.26 -0.34 -4.24
CA LEU A 98 -1.33 -0.49 -5.71
C LEU A 98 0.03 -0.41 -6.40
N THR A 99 1.03 0.22 -5.76
CA THR A 99 2.42 0.29 -6.26
C THR A 99 3.36 -0.65 -5.51
N SER A 100 2.80 -1.55 -4.69
CA SER A 100 3.59 -2.57 -4.00
C SER A 100 4.20 -3.56 -4.99
N ASP A 101 5.31 -4.20 -4.60
CA ASP A 101 5.96 -5.24 -5.41
C ASP A 101 5.23 -6.60 -5.31
N VAL A 102 3.90 -6.56 -5.14
CA VAL A 102 3.03 -7.74 -5.05
C VAL A 102 2.43 -8.00 -6.42
N GLY A 103 3.04 -8.93 -7.17
CA GLY A 103 2.67 -9.24 -8.56
C GLY A 103 1.17 -9.42 -8.77
N GLN A 104 0.48 -10.16 -7.89
CA GLN A 104 -0.96 -10.42 -8.02
C GLN A 104 -1.81 -9.14 -8.06
N ILE A 105 -1.47 -8.12 -7.26
CA ILE A 105 -2.20 -6.85 -7.21
C ILE A 105 -1.95 -6.06 -8.49
N ASN A 106 -0.69 -6.02 -8.94
CA ASN A 106 -0.29 -5.33 -10.17
C ASN A 106 -0.91 -5.99 -11.41
N ASP A 107 -0.93 -7.32 -11.47
CA ASP A 107 -1.56 -8.08 -12.55
C ASP A 107 -3.06 -7.78 -12.58
N ARG A 108 -3.74 -7.82 -11.42
CA ARG A 108 -5.17 -7.52 -11.33
C ARG A 108 -5.51 -6.10 -11.76
N LEU A 109 -4.68 -5.14 -11.38
CA LEU A 109 -4.82 -3.75 -11.80
C LEU A 109 -4.60 -3.61 -13.32
N GLY A 110 -3.60 -4.32 -13.87
CA GLY A 110 -3.27 -4.30 -15.29
C GLY A 110 -4.29 -4.98 -16.20
N GLU A 111 -5.01 -5.97 -15.67
CA GLU A 111 -6.08 -6.68 -16.40
C GLU A 111 -7.38 -5.87 -16.49
N ASP A 112 -7.65 -4.99 -15.53
CA ASP A 112 -8.87 -4.19 -15.51
C ASP A 112 -8.69 -2.86 -16.26
N GLU A 113 -9.06 -2.88 -17.54
CA GLU A 113 -8.98 -1.71 -18.43
C GLU A 113 -9.71 -0.50 -17.85
N LYS A 114 -10.80 -0.68 -17.08
CA LYS A 114 -11.53 0.44 -16.49
C LYS A 114 -10.73 1.11 -15.37
N LEU A 115 -10.07 0.32 -14.53
CA LEU A 115 -9.22 0.84 -13.45
C LEU A 115 -8.01 1.57 -14.03
N LEU A 116 -7.38 0.98 -15.05
CA LEU A 116 -6.31 1.64 -15.80
C LEU A 116 -6.77 2.94 -16.44
N MET A 117 -7.93 2.96 -17.11
CA MET A 117 -8.47 4.19 -17.71
C MET A 117 -8.74 5.27 -16.65
N LYS A 118 -9.25 4.92 -15.46
CA LYS A 118 -9.42 5.88 -14.35
C LYS A 118 -8.07 6.47 -13.92
N LEU A 119 -7.06 5.62 -13.73
CA LEU A 119 -5.68 6.03 -13.39
C LEU A 119 -5.06 6.94 -14.47
N TYR A 120 -5.16 6.53 -15.74
CA TYR A 120 -4.65 7.31 -16.86
C TYR A 120 -5.38 8.64 -17.02
N SER A 121 -6.71 8.65 -16.85
CA SER A 121 -7.49 9.89 -16.88
C SER A 121 -7.08 10.83 -15.76
N PHE A 122 -6.76 10.31 -14.58
CA PHE A 122 -6.22 11.11 -13.48
C PHE A 122 -4.84 11.69 -13.83
N LEU A 123 -3.93 10.89 -14.40
CA LEU A 123 -2.60 11.35 -14.83
C LEU A 123 -2.64 12.36 -16.00
N GLN A 124 -3.65 12.29 -16.86
CA GLN A 124 -3.82 13.19 -18.00
C GLN A 124 -4.49 14.52 -17.65
N ASN A 125 -5.13 14.64 -16.49
CA ASN A 125 -5.66 15.91 -16.04
C ASN A 125 -4.51 16.86 -15.66
N GLU A 126 -4.34 17.93 -16.44
CA GLU A 126 -3.37 18.99 -16.14
C GLU A 126 -3.69 19.70 -14.82
N PRO A 127 -2.69 20.31 -14.16
CA PRO A 127 -2.83 20.83 -12.81
C PRO A 127 -3.98 21.85 -12.59
N PRO A 128 -4.45 22.06 -11.35
CA PRO A 128 -3.74 21.79 -10.10
C PRO A 128 -3.86 20.32 -9.68
N LEU A 129 -2.83 19.53 -10.01
CA LEU A 129 -2.55 18.28 -9.32
C LEU A 129 -2.28 18.74 -7.90
N ASN A 130 -3.21 18.39 -7.02
CA ASN A 130 -3.16 18.79 -5.64
C ASN A 130 -1.73 18.50 -5.11
N PRO A 131 -1.01 19.48 -4.51
CA PRO A 131 0.37 19.30 -4.01
C PRO A 131 0.57 18.08 -3.09
N LEU A 132 -0.54 17.52 -2.65
CA LEU A 132 -0.76 16.36 -1.81
C LEU A 132 -0.59 15.02 -2.53
N LEU A 133 -0.91 14.97 -3.83
CA LEU A 133 -0.72 13.81 -4.71
C LEU A 133 0.63 13.86 -5.44
N ALA A 134 1.37 14.96 -5.31
CA ALA A 134 2.72 15.15 -5.88
C ALA A 134 3.83 14.33 -5.17
N SER A 135 3.48 13.49 -4.18
CA SER A 135 4.39 12.49 -3.62
C SER A 135 4.55 11.25 -4.52
N PHE A 136 3.74 11.13 -5.59
CA PHE A 136 3.95 10.17 -6.68
C PHE A 136 5.31 10.46 -7.34
N SER A 137 6.36 9.89 -6.76
CA SER A 137 7.73 10.01 -7.25
C SER A 137 7.78 9.40 -8.66
N PRO A 138 8.39 10.06 -9.66
CA PRO A 138 8.39 9.62 -11.07
C PRO A 138 9.22 8.36 -11.36
N ARG A 139 9.30 7.39 -10.44
CA ARG A 139 10.05 6.13 -10.63
C ARG A 139 9.37 5.12 -11.55
N CYS A 140 8.15 5.37 -12.02
CA CYS A 140 7.42 4.43 -12.90
C CYS A 140 7.65 4.64 -14.41
N CYS A 141 8.68 5.37 -14.83
CA CYS A 141 9.08 5.43 -16.24
C CYS A 141 10.48 4.79 -16.45
N PRO A 142 10.59 3.46 -16.69
CA PRO A 142 11.78 2.87 -17.27
C PRO A 142 11.64 2.84 -18.79
N PHE A 143 11.51 3.99 -19.44
CA PHE A 143 11.69 4.13 -20.89
C PHE A 143 12.38 5.45 -21.20
N SER A 144 13.68 5.48 -20.95
CA SER A 144 14.67 6.29 -21.67
C SER A 144 16.02 5.60 -21.60
#